data_AF-A0A956GTG7-F1
#
_entry.id   AF-A0A956GTG7-F1
#
_cell.length_a   1.000
_cell.length_b   1.000
_cell.length_c   1.000
_cell.angle_alpha   90.00
_cell.angle_beta   90.00
_cell.angle_gamma   90.00
#
_symmetry.space_group_name_H-M   'P 1'
#
loop_
_entity.id
_entity.type
_entity.pdbx_description
1 polymer ?
#
loop_
_entity_poly.entity_id
_entity_poly.type
_entity_poly.pdbx_seq_one_letter_code
_entity_poly.pdbx_strand_id
1 'polypeptide(L)'
;MRALLLELWQRTRLDWSFVSDRLSVTFRRERSLGSSERRFVAETLYGMVRHLRRLDAAIAAGSRRTASRPRDDQRLLAYLVLEAHLPVAEAARADASLDWGAVAGI
;
A
#
# COMPACT_ATOMS: atom_id res chain seq x y z
N MET A 1 6.23 10.65 0.04
CA MET A 1 6.15 9.27 -0.51
C MET A 1 4.76 8.66 -0.46
N ARG A 2 4.10 8.55 0.71
CA ARG A 2 2.77 7.90 0.86
C ARG A 2 1.70 8.42 -0.11
N ALA A 3 1.58 9.74 -0.29
CA ALA A 3 0.62 10.35 -1.21
C ALA A 3 0.82 9.91 -2.67
N LEU A 4 2.08 9.85 -3.12
CA LEU A 4 2.44 9.39 -4.47
C LEU A 4 2.04 7.93 -4.70
N LEU A 5 2.30 7.06 -3.72
CA LEU A 5 1.91 5.65 -3.77
C LEU A 5 0.39 5.48 -3.85
N LEU A 6 -0.37 6.25 -3.06
CA LEU A 6 -1.82 6.23 -3.11
C LEU A 6 -2.38 6.74 -4.43
N GLU A 7 -1.84 7.84 -4.97
CA GLU A 7 -2.21 8.37 -6.29
C GLU A 7 -1.95 7.33 -7.39
N LEU A 8 -0.78 6.69 -7.38
CA LEU A 8 -0.43 5.64 -8.32
C LEU A 8 -1.37 4.43 -8.21
N TRP A 9 -1.58 3.93 -6.98
CA TRP A 9 -2.48 2.81 -6.70
C TRP A 9 -3.90 3.08 -7.19
N GLN A 10 -4.46 4.24 -6.88
CA GLN A 10 -5.82 4.60 -7.29
C GLN A 10 -5.96 4.65 -8.82
N ARG A 11 -4.91 5.02 -9.54
CA ARG A 11 -4.87 5.06 -11.01
C ARG A 11 -4.65 3.71 -11.66
N THR A 12 -4.00 2.76 -10.99
CA THR A 12 -3.69 1.44 -11.54
C THR A 12 -4.70 0.37 -11.13
N ARG A 13 -5.51 0.60 -10.08
CA ARG A 13 -6.35 -0.47 -9.51
C ARG A 13 -7.47 -1.06 -10.34
N LEU A 14 -7.82 -0.39 -11.43
CA LEU A 14 -8.82 -0.89 -12.37
C LEU A 14 -8.17 -1.77 -13.46
N ASP A 15 -6.90 -1.54 -13.76
CA ASP A 15 -6.17 -2.27 -14.78
C ASP A 15 -4.66 -2.28 -14.48
N TRP A 16 -4.18 -3.45 -14.06
CA TRP A 16 -2.79 -3.66 -13.66
C TRP A 16 -1.83 -3.80 -14.84
N SER A 17 -2.33 -4.00 -16.06
CA SER A 17 -1.49 -4.13 -17.26
C SER A 17 -0.70 -2.85 -17.54
N PHE A 18 -1.19 -1.69 -17.08
CA PHE A 18 -0.57 -0.38 -17.30
C PHE A 18 0.34 0.10 -16.17
N VAL A 19 0.63 -0.72 -15.16
CA VAL A 19 1.46 -0.30 -14.01
C VAL A 19 2.82 0.24 -14.45
N SER A 20 3.49 -0.45 -15.38
CA SER A 20 4.80 -0.05 -15.91
C SER A 20 4.77 1.32 -16.60
N ASP A 21 3.73 1.57 -17.40
CA ASP A 21 3.57 2.84 -18.13
C ASP A 21 3.27 3.99 -17.18
N ARG A 22 2.39 3.75 -16.18
CA ARG A 22 2.05 4.76 -15.17
C ARG A 22 3.24 5.11 -14.30
N LEU A 23 4.06 4.14 -13.91
CA LEU A 23 5.32 4.38 -13.20
C LEU A 23 6.28 5.20 -14.08
N SER A 24 6.43 4.82 -15.34
CA SER A 24 7.32 5.52 -16.29
C SER A 24 6.94 6.99 -16.48
N VAL A 25 5.64 7.28 -16.68
CA VAL A 25 5.14 8.66 -16.80
C VAL A 25 5.36 9.43 -15.51
N THR A 26 5.08 8.81 -14.36
CA THR A 26 5.22 9.46 -13.05
C THR A 26 6.67 9.77 -12.72
N PHE A 27 7.60 8.85 -12.96
CA PHE A 27 9.03 9.07 -12.72
C PHE A 27 9.68 10.10 -13.63
N ARG A 28 9.12 10.34 -14.83
CA ARG A 28 9.55 11.45 -15.69
C ARG A 28 9.05 12.80 -15.17
N ARG A 29 7.86 12.83 -14.55
CA ARG A 29 7.27 14.02 -13.94
C ARG A 29 7.96 14.39 -12.62
N GLU A 30 8.10 13.41 -11.73
CA GLU A 30 8.69 13.56 -10.39
C GLU A 30 10.23 13.49 -10.46
N ARG A 31 10.85 14.51 -11.06
CA ARG A 31 12.32 14.54 -11.30
C ARG A 31 13.16 14.57 -10.02
N SER A 32 12.55 14.96 -8.89
CA SER A 32 13.19 15.01 -7.58
C SER A 32 13.41 13.63 -6.96
N LEU A 33 12.75 12.57 -7.44
CA LEU A 33 12.91 11.23 -6.87
C LEU A 33 14.28 10.65 -7.20
N GLY A 34 15.00 10.20 -6.18
CA GLY A 34 16.22 9.43 -6.32
C GLY A 34 15.99 8.04 -6.92
N SER A 35 17.07 7.34 -7.28
CA SER A 35 16.99 5.95 -7.77
C SER A 35 16.38 5.00 -6.73
N SER A 36 16.81 5.14 -5.47
CA SER A 36 16.29 4.34 -4.35
C SER A 36 14.79 4.57 -4.11
N GLU A 37 14.33 5.82 -4.17
CA GLU A 37 12.91 6.14 -4.00
C GLU A 37 12.06 5.58 -5.15
N ARG A 38 12.54 5.69 -6.39
CA ARG A 38 11.86 5.10 -7.55
C ARG A 38 11.75 3.59 -7.44
N ARG A 39 12.82 2.94 -6.99
CA ARG A 39 12.82 1.50 -6.71
C ARG A 39 11.79 1.15 -5.64
N PHE A 40 11.80 1.85 -4.52
CA PHE A 40 10.84 1.64 -3.43
C PHE A 40 9.39 1.79 -3.90
N VAL A 41 9.10 2.84 -4.70
CA VAL A 41 7.75 3.07 -5.25
C VAL A 41 7.31 1.93 -6.16
N ALA A 42 8.20 1.49 -7.07
CA ALA A 42 7.89 0.40 -7.99
C ALA A 42 7.68 -0.92 -7.24
N GLU A 43 8.60 -1.30 -6.36
CA GLU A 43 8.51 -2.52 -5.56
C GLU A 43 7.24 -2.54 -4.71
N THR A 44 6.92 -1.42 -4.05
CA THR A 44 5.69 -1.28 -3.26
C THR A 44 4.45 -1.47 -4.14
N LEU A 45 4.38 -0.79 -5.29
CA LEU A 45 3.21 -0.84 -6.16
C LEU A 45 2.99 -2.26 -6.71
N TYR A 46 4.03 -2.90 -7.24
CA TYR A 46 3.92 -4.29 -7.71
C TYR A 46 3.64 -5.28 -6.58
N GLY A 47 4.23 -5.07 -5.40
CA GLY A 47 3.95 -5.86 -4.21
C GLY A 47 2.49 -5.79 -3.80
N MET A 48 1.90 -4.59 -3.77
CA MET A 48 0.48 -4.41 -3.47
C MET A 48 -0.42 -5.12 -4.49
N VAL A 49 -0.11 -5.05 -5.78
CA VAL A 49 -0.85 -5.78 -6.83
C VAL A 49 -0.77 -7.28 -6.61
N ARG A 50 0.45 -7.80 -6.39
CA ARG A 50 0.71 -9.23 -6.19
C ARG A 50 0.02 -9.77 -4.94
N HIS A 51 -0.04 -8.98 -3.88
CA HIS A 51 -0.52 -9.40 -2.57
C HIS A 51 -1.93 -8.90 -2.24
N LEU A 52 -2.68 -8.35 -3.20
CA LEU A 52 -3.98 -7.71 -2.95
C LEU A 52 -4.94 -8.56 -2.09
N ARG A 53 -5.07 -9.86 -2.38
CA ARG A 53 -5.92 -10.77 -1.60
C ARG A 53 -5.40 -10.97 -0.16
N ARG A 54 -4.08 -11.04 0.03
CA ARG A 54 -3.44 -11.12 1.36
C ARG A 54 -3.67 -9.82 2.14
N LEU A 55 -3.57 -8.66 1.47
CA LEU A 55 -3.85 -7.36 2.09
C LEU A 55 -5.31 -7.25 2.56
N ASP A 56 -6.26 -7.62 1.71
CA ASP A 56 -7.68 -7.61 2.07
C ASP A 56 -7.96 -8.59 3.23
N ALA A 57 -7.34 -9.78 3.23
CA ALA A 57 -7.46 -10.74 4.33
C ALA A 57 -6.84 -10.22 5.64
N ALA A 58 -5.68 -9.58 5.57
CA ALA A 58 -5.02 -9.02 6.74
C ALA A 58 -5.82 -7.88 7.35
N ILE A 59 -6.38 -6.99 6.53
CA ILE A 59 -7.29 -5.93 6.98
C ILE A 59 -8.56 -6.52 7.59
N ALA A 60 -9.11 -7.59 7.02
CA ALA A 60 -10.25 -8.28 7.61
C ALA A 60 -9.92 -8.87 8.99
N ALA A 61 -8.74 -9.47 9.16
CA ALA A 61 -8.28 -10.01 10.44
C ALA A 61 -8.11 -8.92 11.52
N GLY A 62 -7.65 -7.73 11.14
CA GLY A 62 -7.52 -6.57 12.04
C GLY A 62 -8.80 -5.75 12.23
N SER A 63 -9.87 -6.02 11.47
CA SER A 63 -11.07 -5.19 11.52
C SER A 63 -11.89 -5.46 12.78
N ARG A 64 -12.09 -4.41 13.59
CA ARG A 64 -12.93 -4.47 14.81
C ARG A 64 -14.44 -4.32 14.53
N ARG A 65 -14.82 -3.96 13.30
CA ARG A 65 -16.23 -3.85 12.86
C ARG A 65 -16.49 -4.72 11.64
N THR A 66 -17.75 -5.14 11.49
CA THR A 66 -18.22 -5.97 10.38
C THR A 66 -18.07 -5.25 9.04
N ALA A 67 -17.32 -5.87 8.12
CA ALA A 67 -17.37 -5.73 6.66
C ALA A 67 -17.59 -4.32 6.06
N SER A 68 -16.68 -3.37 6.31
CA SER A 68 -16.49 -2.25 5.38
C SER A 68 -15.42 -2.61 4.35
N ARG A 69 -15.64 -2.26 3.07
CA ARG A 69 -14.64 -2.45 2.01
C ARG A 69 -13.30 -1.80 2.43
N PRO A 70 -12.16 -2.51 2.37
CA PRO A 70 -10.87 -1.95 2.75
C PRO A 70 -10.57 -0.68 1.95
N ARG A 71 -10.18 0.38 2.64
CA ARG A 71 -9.74 1.63 2.01
C ARG A 71 -8.36 1.46 1.38
N ASP A 72 -8.07 2.24 0.36
CA ASP A 72 -6.78 2.16 -0.35
C ASP A 72 -5.59 2.56 0.55
N ASP A 73 -5.81 3.49 1.48
CA ASP A 73 -4.82 3.86 2.48
C ASP A 73 -4.54 2.73 3.48
N GLN A 74 -5.56 1.95 3.84
CA GLN A 74 -5.41 0.75 4.66
C GLN A 74 -4.63 -0.35 3.95
N ARG A 75 -4.87 -0.57 2.65
CA ARG A 75 -4.09 -1.52 1.84
C ARG A 75 -2.62 -1.16 1.79
N LEU A 76 -2.31 0.13 1.59
CA LEU A 76 -0.93 0.59 1.58
C LEU A 76 -0.27 0.40 2.96
N LEU A 77 -0.94 0.81 4.04
CA LEU A 77 -0.41 0.63 5.39
C LEU A 77 -0.21 -0.84 5.73
N ALA A 78 -1.15 -1.72 5.38
CA ALA A 78 -1.04 -3.16 5.59
C ALA A 78 0.14 -3.75 4.84
N TYR A 79 0.35 -3.36 3.57
CA TYR A 79 1.52 -3.80 2.81
C TYR A 79 2.82 -3.38 3.50
N LEU A 80 2.93 -2.12 3.91
CA LEU A 80 4.14 -1.63 4.57
C LEU A 80 4.40 -2.30 5.92
N VAL A 81 3.35 -2.66 6.67
CA VAL A 81 3.49 -3.42 7.92
C VAL A 81 3.97 -4.85 7.64
N LEU A 82 3.34 -5.53 6.69
CA LEU A 82 3.65 -6.92 6.36
C LEU A 82 5.08 -7.10 5.78
N GLU A 83 5.55 -6.11 5.02
CA GLU A 83 6.91 -6.11 4.47
C GLU A 83 7.94 -5.42 5.39
N ALA A 84 7.57 -5.18 6.66
CA ALA A 84 8.43 -4.58 7.70
C ALA A 84 9.01 -3.20 7.35
N HIS A 85 8.35 -2.45 6.48
CA HIS A 85 8.68 -1.06 6.13
C HIS A 85 8.01 -0.02 7.04
N LEU A 86 7.01 -0.41 7.81
CA LEU A 86 6.30 0.45 8.75
C LEU A 86 6.05 -0.29 10.07
N PRO A 87 6.51 0.24 11.22
CA PRO A 87 6.21 -0.36 12.52
C PRO A 87 4.70 -0.36 12.81
N VAL A 88 4.22 -1.43 13.46
CA VAL A 88 2.81 -1.57 13.89
C VAL A 88 2.32 -0.35 14.69
N ALA A 89 3.15 0.16 15.61
CA ALA A 89 2.82 1.33 16.42
C ALA A 89 2.61 2.60 15.57
N GLU A 90 3.34 2.74 14.47
CA GLU A 90 3.18 3.87 13.56
C GLU A 90 1.94 3.73 12.67
N ALA A 91 1.66 2.51 12.19
CA ALA A 91 0.43 2.20 11.49
C ALA A 91 -0.81 2.47 12.37
N ALA A 92 -0.76 2.10 13.66
CA ALA A 92 -1.83 2.37 14.61
C ALA A 92 -2.06 3.86 14.87
N ARG A 93 -1.01 4.69 14.83
CA ARG A 93 -1.16 6.16 14.87
C ARG A 93 -1.79 6.71 13.59
N ALA A 94 -1.46 6.15 12.44
CA ALA A 94 -1.99 6.59 11.14
C ALA A 94 -3.46 6.19 10.92
N ASP A 95 -3.88 5.03 11.43
CA ASP A 95 -5.26 4.57 11.37
C ASP A 95 -5.61 3.70 12.59
N ALA A 96 -6.24 4.31 13.59
CA ALA A 96 -6.64 3.61 14.82
C ALA A 96 -7.87 2.68 14.63
N SER A 97 -8.44 2.58 13.43
CA SER A 97 -9.64 1.76 13.20
C SER A 97 -9.38 0.25 13.08
N LEU A 98 -8.12 -0.15 12.88
CA LEU A 98 -7.69 -1.54 12.76
C LEU A 98 -6.80 -1.96 13.93
N ASP A 99 -6.89 -3.24 14.30
CA ASP A 99 -5.87 -3.91 15.09
C ASP A 99 -4.69 -4.30 14.20
N TRP A 100 -3.68 -3.44 14.18
CA TRP A 100 -2.47 -3.65 13.39
C TRP A 100 -1.57 -4.78 13.91
N GLY A 101 -1.75 -5.22 15.16
CA GLY A 101 -1.08 -6.41 15.66
C GLY A 101 -1.63 -7.66 14.98
N ALA A 102 -2.96 -7.74 14.81
CA ALA A 102 -3.62 -8.81 14.07
C ALA A 102 -3.27 -8.76 12.56
N VAL A 103 -3.20 -7.56 11.96
CA VAL A 103 -2.76 -7.40 10.55
C VAL A 103 -1.35 -7.96 10.35
N ALA A 104 -0.41 -7.67 11.26
CA ALA A 104 0.98 -8.11 11.16
C ALA A 104 1.16 -9.64 11.34
N GLY A 105 0.15 -10.34 11.87
CA GLY A 105 0.18 -11.79 12.13
C GLY A 105 -0.18 -12.68 10.93
N ILE A 106 -0.38 -12.11 9.74
CA ILE A 106 -0.87 -12.80 8.52
C ILE A 106 0.25 -13.07 7.51
#